data_AF-A0A497QK33-F1
#
_entry.id   AF-A0A497QK33-F1
#
_cell.length_a   1.000
_cell.length_b   1.000
_cell.length_c   1.000
_cell.angle_alpha   90.00
_cell.angle_beta   90.00
_cell.angle_gamma   90.00
#
_symmetry.space_group_name_H-M   'P 1'
#
loop_
_entity.id
_entity.type
_entity.pdbx_description
1 polymer ?
#
loop_
_entity_poly.entity_id
_entity_poly.type
_entity_poly.pdbx_seq_one_letter_code
_entity_poly.pdbx_strand_id
1 'polypeptide(L)'
;MKILMIHSNGATMKKYAPATSKPQEYSEKELQLEGKVLVCFISVEDQDTFDIKIISKQATDEILNAVELIETFPQKIKEKNAEVEKFNKGLEKAKEK
;
A
#
# COMPACT_ATOMS: atom_id res chain seq x y z
N MET A 1 -3.55 15.96 -2.75
CA MET A 1 -3.19 14.96 -1.72
C MET A 1 -2.03 14.14 -2.21
N LYS A 2 -1.02 13.91 -1.37
CA LYS A 2 0.08 13.00 -1.66
C LYS A 2 0.09 11.84 -0.67
N ILE A 3 0.30 10.63 -1.16
CA ILE A 3 0.30 9.40 -0.36
C ILE A 3 1.60 8.63 -0.60
N LEU A 4 2.27 8.22 0.47
CA LEU A 4 3.38 7.26 0.45
C LEU A 4 2.94 6.01 1.22
N MET A 5 2.98 4.86 0.57
CA MET A 5 2.57 3.57 1.13
C MET A 5 3.78 2.67 1.35
N ILE A 6 3.96 2.14 2.57
CA ILE A 6 5.05 1.24 2.92
C ILE A 6 4.49 -0.04 3.53
N HIS A 7 4.61 -1.15 2.82
CA HIS A 7 4.30 -2.47 3.33
C HIS A 7 5.46 -2.97 4.22
N SER A 8 5.16 -3.16 5.51
CA SER A 8 6.16 -3.44 6.55
C SER A 8 5.75 -4.63 7.41
N ASN A 9 6.73 -5.25 8.07
CA ASN A 9 6.48 -6.18 9.16
C ASN A 9 6.61 -5.44 10.48
N GLY A 10 5.48 -4.96 10.98
CA GLY A 10 5.34 -4.07 12.12
C GLY A 10 5.62 -2.60 11.80
N ALA A 11 5.16 -1.72 12.69
CA ALA A 11 5.45 -0.30 12.66
C ALA A 11 5.37 0.30 14.07
N THR A 12 6.24 1.26 14.38
CA THR A 12 6.26 1.95 15.68
C THR A 12 6.26 3.45 15.49
N MET A 13 5.41 4.13 16.24
CA MET A 13 5.28 5.59 16.22
C MET A 13 5.40 6.11 17.63
N LYS A 14 6.23 7.15 17.83
CA LYS A 14 6.41 7.81 19.13
C LYS A 14 6.06 9.28 19.04
N LYS A 15 5.24 9.74 19.98
CA LYS A 15 4.85 11.15 20.11
C LYS A 15 5.98 11.92 20.79
N TYR A 16 6.41 13.00 20.14
CA TYR A 16 7.41 13.93 20.64
C TYR A 16 6.75 15.26 21.00
N ALA A 17 7.29 16.38 20.50
CA ALA A 17 6.74 17.71 20.70
C ALA A 17 5.49 17.96 19.83
N PRO A 18 4.58 18.86 20.25
CA PRO A 18 3.45 19.27 19.43
C PRO A 18 3.93 20.02 18.18
N ALA A 19 3.37 19.68 17.02
CA ALA A 19 3.66 20.33 15.75
C ALA A 19 2.78 21.57 15.47
N THR A 20 1.63 21.68 16.13
CA THR A 20 0.66 22.77 15.94
C THR A 20 0.20 23.34 17.29
N SER A 21 -0.46 24.49 17.27
CA SER A 21 -0.97 25.16 18.48
C SER A 21 -2.16 24.45 19.13
N LYS A 22 -2.90 23.65 18.35
CA LYS A 22 -4.07 22.87 18.80
C LYS A 22 -4.02 21.47 18.16
N PRO A 23 -3.07 20.61 18.57
CA PRO A 23 -2.98 19.25 18.03
C PRO A 23 -4.15 18.40 18.52
N GLN A 24 -4.51 17.36 17.76
CA GLN A 24 -5.48 16.38 18.22
C GLN A 24 -5.02 15.72 19.51
N GLU A 25 -5.93 15.58 20.47
CA GLU A 25 -5.64 14.90 21.72
C GLU A 25 -5.53 13.39 21.49
N TYR A 26 -4.46 12.80 22.03
CA TYR A 26 -4.20 11.36 22.03
C TYR A 26 -3.50 11.04 23.35
N SER A 27 -4.06 10.11 24.11
CA SER A 27 -3.67 9.80 25.49
C SER A 27 -2.35 9.06 25.60
N GLU A 28 -1.99 8.28 24.58
CA GLU A 28 -0.78 7.46 24.61
C GLU A 28 0.42 8.20 23.99
N LYS A 29 1.63 7.79 24.38
CA LYS A 29 2.88 8.36 23.87
C LYS A 29 3.49 7.56 22.72
N GLU A 30 3.01 6.34 22.52
CA GLU A 30 3.56 5.40 21.56
C GLU A 30 2.43 4.55 20.99
N LEU A 31 2.54 4.20 19.71
CA LEU A 31 1.68 3.25 19.02
C LEU A 31 2.58 2.19 18.40
N GLN A 32 2.36 0.92 18.75
CA GLN A 32 3.03 -0.22 18.17
C GLN A 32 2.02 -1.06 17.39
N LEU A 33 2.35 -1.34 16.13
CA LEU A 33 1.60 -2.21 15.25
C LEU A 33 2.45 -3.45 14.97
N GLU A 34 1.88 -4.62 15.21
CA GLU A 34 2.53 -5.91 14.96
C GLU A 34 1.98 -6.57 13.69
N GLY A 35 2.78 -7.47 13.10
CA GLY A 35 2.40 -8.24 11.92
C GLY A 35 2.55 -7.48 10.60
N LYS A 36 1.94 -7.99 9.53
CA LYS A 36 2.00 -7.36 8.21
C LYS A 36 1.10 -6.14 8.18
N VAL A 37 1.69 -4.97 7.99
CA VAL A 37 0.99 -3.69 8.02
C VAL A 37 1.32 -2.87 6.78
N LEU A 38 0.32 -2.15 6.26
CA LEU A 38 0.52 -1.14 5.23
C LEU A 38 0.46 0.24 5.90
N VAL A 39 1.61 0.89 6.04
CA VAL A 39 1.69 2.23 6.62
C VAL A 39 1.49 3.27 5.52
N CYS A 40 0.46 4.10 5.68
CA CYS A 40 0.12 5.15 4.73
C CYS A 40 0.46 6.54 5.31
N PHE A 41 1.48 7.19 4.77
CA PHE A 41 1.79 8.59 5.07
C PHE A 41 0.98 9.48 4.13
N ILE A 42 0.09 10.31 4.71
CA ILE A 42 -0.83 11.16 3.96
C ILE A 42 -0.48 12.62 4.19
N SER A 43 -0.21 13.35 3.10
CA SER A 43 -0.09 14.80 3.08
C SER A 43 -1.31 15.40 2.39
N VAL A 44 -2.16 16.06 3.17
CA VAL A 44 -3.31 16.82 2.65
C VAL A 44 -2.81 18.18 2.16
N GLU A 45 -3.22 18.57 0.95
CA GLU A 45 -2.84 19.81 0.28
C GLU A 45 -4.05 20.77 0.21
N ASP A 46 -3.81 22.07 0.05
CA ASP A 46 -4.87 23.09 0.03
C ASP A 46 -5.94 22.81 -1.03
N GLN A 47 -5.52 22.30 -2.20
CA GLN A 47 -6.41 21.93 -3.29
C GLN A 47 -7.38 20.80 -2.92
N ASP A 48 -7.08 20.02 -1.88
CA ASP A 48 -7.94 18.90 -1.49
C ASP A 48 -9.22 19.37 -0.78
N THR A 49 -9.21 20.60 -0.29
CA THR A 49 -10.33 21.18 0.45
C THR A 49 -11.54 21.50 -0.41
N PHE A 50 -11.36 21.60 -1.74
CA PHE A 50 -12.45 21.90 -2.67
C PHE A 50 -13.47 20.75 -2.77
N ASP A 51 -13.02 19.49 -2.73
CA ASP A 51 -13.87 18.31 -2.90
C ASP A 51 -13.49 17.17 -1.94
N ILE A 52 -13.50 17.46 -0.64
CA ILE A 52 -13.04 16.55 0.43
C ILE A 52 -13.59 15.13 0.29
N LYS A 53 -14.89 14.98 -0.02
CA LYS A 53 -15.54 13.65 -0.12
C LYS A 53 -15.00 12.83 -1.28
N ILE A 54 -14.81 13.47 -2.44
CA ILE A 54 -14.36 12.79 -3.66
C ILE A 54 -12.91 12.37 -3.47
N ILE A 55 -12.07 13.27 -2.99
CA ILE A 55 -10.63 13.01 -2.80
C ILE A 55 -10.40 11.96 -1.71
N SER A 56 -11.16 12.02 -0.60
CA SER A 56 -11.08 11.00 0.45
C SER A 56 -11.50 9.62 -0.06
N LYS A 57 -12.52 9.56 -0.94
CA LYS A 57 -12.95 8.32 -1.58
C LYS A 57 -11.87 7.76 -2.51
N GLN A 58 -11.31 8.60 -3.38
CA GLN A 58 -10.21 8.21 -4.27
C GLN A 58 -8.98 7.69 -3.51
N ALA A 59 -8.58 8.37 -2.44
CA ALA A 59 -7.48 7.93 -1.58
C ALA A 59 -7.77 6.58 -0.93
N THR A 60 -9.01 6.37 -0.46
CA THR A 60 -9.44 5.09 0.12
C THR A 60 -9.39 3.97 -0.91
N ASP A 61 -9.90 4.22 -2.12
CA ASP A 61 -9.92 3.24 -3.21
C ASP A 61 -8.49 2.85 -3.63
N GLU A 62 -7.57 3.82 -3.68
CA GLU A 62 -6.15 3.54 -3.99
C GLU A 62 -5.48 2.68 -2.92
N ILE A 63 -5.73 2.95 -1.64
CA ILE A 63 -5.21 2.14 -0.53
C ILE A 63 -5.77 0.72 -0.59
N LEU A 64 -7.07 0.55 -0.88
CA LEU A 64 -7.69 -0.77 -1.02
C LEU A 64 -7.11 -1.55 -2.20
N ASN A 65 -6.91 -0.90 -3.35
CA ASN A 65 -6.26 -1.51 -4.51
C ASN A 65 -4.83 -1.97 -4.19
N ALA A 66 -4.08 -1.18 -3.41
CA ALA A 66 -2.74 -1.58 -2.97
C ALA A 66 -2.76 -2.80 -2.05
N VAL A 67 -3.72 -2.86 -1.11
CA VAL A 67 -3.91 -4.04 -0.24
C VAL A 67 -4.24 -5.27 -1.09
N GLU A 68 -5.21 -5.17 -2.00
CA GLU A 68 -5.58 -6.29 -2.89
C GLU A 68 -4.39 -6.74 -3.74
N LEU A 69 -3.59 -5.81 -4.27
CA LEU A 69 -2.39 -6.13 -5.02
C LEU A 69 -1.39 -6.92 -4.17
N ILE A 70 -1.14 -6.50 -2.93
CA ILE A 70 -0.21 -7.16 -2.01
C ILE A 70 -0.71 -8.58 -1.69
N GLU A 71 -2.01 -8.74 -1.42
CA GLU A 71 -2.62 -10.03 -1.07
C GLU A 71 -2.65 -11.01 -2.24
N THR A 72 -2.88 -10.51 -3.46
CA THR A 72 -2.97 -11.32 -4.69
C THR A 72 -1.63 -11.51 -5.40
N PHE A 73 -0.57 -10.82 -4.97
CA PHE A 73 0.74 -10.88 -5.59
C PHE A 73 1.29 -12.32 -5.73
N PRO A 74 1.22 -13.19 -4.70
CA PRO A 74 1.72 -14.56 -4.82
C PRO A 74 0.99 -15.39 -5.89
N GLN A 75 -0.33 -15.22 -6.02
CA GLN A 75 -1.14 -15.89 -7.04
C GLN A 75 -0.75 -15.41 -8.44
N LYS A 76 -0.64 -14.09 -8.63
CA LYS A 76 -0.22 -13.49 -9.90
C LYS A 76 1.17 -13.98 -10.35
N ILE A 77 2.11 -14.13 -9.41
CA ILE A 77 3.43 -14.71 -9.69
C ILE A 77 3.31 -16.18 -10.14
N LYS A 78 2.48 -16.99 -9.48
CA LYS A 78 2.28 -18.40 -9.86
C LYS A 78 1.68 -18.52 -11.27
N GLU A 79 0.67 -17.71 -11.58
CA GLU A 79 0.03 -17.69 -12.90
C GLU A 79 1.02 -17.29 -14.00
N LYS A 80 1.82 -16.24 -13.75
CA LYS A 80 2.85 -15.80 -14.69
C LYS A 80 3.95 -16.83 -14.89
N ASN A 81 4.39 -17.51 -13.84
CA ASN A 81 5.38 -18.58 -13.97
C ASN A 81 4.83 -19.76 -14.78
N ALA A 82 3.57 -20.16 -14.57
CA ALA A 82 2.94 -21.23 -15.34
C ALA A 82 2.79 -20.87 -16.84
N GLU A 83 2.48 -19.60 -17.14
CA GLU A 83 2.43 -19.08 -18.51
C GLU A 83 3.81 -19.17 -19.19
N VAL A 84 4.87 -18.72 -18.51
CA VAL A 84 6.25 -18.77 -19.00
C VAL A 84 6.72 -20.22 -19.20
N GLU A 85 6.42 -21.13 -18.28
CA GLU A 85 6.75 -22.55 -18.43
C GLU A 85 6.07 -23.16 -19.66
N LYS A 86 4.79 -22.85 -19.88
CA LYS A 86 4.04 -23.34 -21.05
C LYS A 86 4.64 -22.80 -22.36
N PHE A 87 5.01 -21.53 -22.38
CA PHE A 87 5.67 -20.89 -23.53
C PHE A 87 7.03 -21.54 -23.83
N ASN A 88 7.88 -21.72 -22.82
CA ASN A 88 9.21 -22.33 -22.97
C ASN A 88 9.12 -23.78 -23.47
N LYS A 89 8.19 -24.57 -22.94
CA LYS A 89 7.92 -25.93 -23.46
C LYS A 89 7.51 -25.94 -24.93
N GLY A 90 6.78 -24.91 -25.38
CA GLY A 90 6.43 -24.74 -26.78
C GLY A 90 7.63 -24.42 -27.67
N LEU A 91 8.54 -23.55 -27.19
CA LEU A 91 9.76 -23.20 -27.91
C LEU A 91 10.72 -24.39 -28.07
N GLU A 92 10.93 -25.18 -27.02
CA GLU A 92 11.80 -26.35 -27.10
C GLU A 92 11.27 -27.38 -28.10
N LYS A 93 9.97 -27.66 -28.08
CA LYS A 93 9.32 -28.53 -29.09
C LYS A 93 9.41 -28.00 -30.52
N ALA A 94 9.49 -26.68 -30.69
CA ALA A 94 9.63 -26.06 -32.01
C ALA A 94 11.09 -26.09 -32.51
N LYS A 95 12.07 -26.15 -31.61
CA LYS A 95 13.50 -26.31 -31.97
C LYS A 95 13.89 -27.76 -32.28
N GLU A 96 13.14 -28.74 -31.75
CA GLU A 96 13.33 -30.16 -32.02
C GLU A 96 12.76 -30.62 -33.39
N LYS A 97 12.12 -29.71 -34.14
CA LYS A 97 11.60 -29.93 -35.50
C LYS A 97 12.46 -29.22 -36.55
#